data_AF-A0A1E5GB33-F1
#
_entry.id   AF-A0A1E5GB33-F1
#
_cell.length_a   1.000
_cell.length_b   1.000
_cell.length_c   1.000
_cell.angle_alpha   90.00
_cell.angle_beta   90.00
_cell.angle_gamma   90.00
#
_symmetry.space_group_name_H-M   'P 1'
#
loop_
_entity.id
_entity.type
_entity.pdbx_description
1 polymer ?
#
loop_
_entity_poly.entity_id
_entity_poly.type
_entity_poly.pdbx_seq_one_letter_code
_entity_poly.pdbx_strand_id
1 'polypeptide(L)'
;MEQVTLKKKQVIQVEGTGKEKNLAFANALNQIHNRVLKEKDDVIVRIEPLDIQIVKADQETYTERFLFFFLPRIRADYRVVLDVTVEITLIEMDTVAFIEKKVTDPNGLPLPFGKRKRIQKEAN
;
A
#
# COMPACT_ATOMS: atom_id res chain seq x y z
N MET A 1 -9.00 -27.42 4.36
CA MET A 1 -8.30 -26.20 3.92
C MET A 1 -8.52 -25.18 5.02
N GLU A 2 -7.47 -24.80 5.75
CA GLU A 2 -7.57 -23.78 6.79
C GLU A 2 -7.89 -22.43 6.16
N GLN A 3 -8.89 -21.74 6.70
CA GLN A 3 -9.16 -20.35 6.35
C GLN A 3 -8.16 -19.49 7.10
N VAL A 4 -7.18 -18.94 6.38
CA VAL A 4 -6.11 -18.09 6.94
C VAL A 4 -6.46 -16.59 6.81
N THR A 5 -7.68 -16.28 6.34
CA THR A 5 -8.11 -14.92 6.06
C THR A 5 -8.97 -14.35 7.18
N LEU A 6 -8.60 -13.16 7.63
CA LEU A 6 -9.33 -12.39 8.64
C LEU A 6 -10.00 -11.19 7.98
N LYS A 7 -11.26 -10.94 8.32
CA LYS A 7 -12.01 -9.76 7.89
C LYS A 7 -12.11 -8.76 9.02
N LYS A 8 -11.69 -7.52 8.79
CA LYS A 8 -11.79 -6.42 9.74
C LYS A 8 -12.56 -5.26 9.13
N LYS A 9 -13.46 -4.64 9.89
CA LYS A 9 -14.13 -3.39 9.50
C LYS A 9 -13.52 -2.22 10.24
N GLN A 10 -13.30 -1.12 9.55
CA GLN A 10 -12.84 0.13 10.16
C GLN A 10 -13.32 1.35 9.38
N VAL A 11 -13.44 2.47 10.08
CA VAL A 11 -13.77 3.77 9.49
C VAL A 11 -12.48 4.57 9.36
N ILE A 12 -12.22 5.09 8.17
CA ILE A 12 -11.06 5.92 7.87
C ILE A 12 -11.51 7.27 7.33
N GLN A 13 -10.87 8.33 7.78
CA GLN A 13 -11.06 9.66 7.22
C GLN A 13 -10.01 9.91 6.14
N VAL A 14 -10.48 10.33 4.96
CA VAL A 14 -9.65 10.70 3.82
C VAL A 14 -10.04 12.07 3.30
N GLU A 15 -9.06 12.81 2.79
CA GLU A 15 -9.28 14.12 2.18
C GLU A 15 -8.85 14.11 0.72
N GLY A 16 -9.53 14.87 -0.13
CA GLY A 16 -9.18 14.98 -1.54
C GLY A 16 -9.40 16.38 -2.06
N THR A 17 -8.52 16.80 -2.95
CA THR A 17 -8.59 18.10 -3.63
C THR A 17 -8.60 17.91 -5.13
N GLY A 18 -9.24 18.81 -5.87
CA GLY A 18 -9.27 18.73 -7.33
C GLY A 18 -9.91 19.95 -7.97
N LYS A 19 -9.59 20.19 -9.24
CA LYS A 19 -10.19 21.28 -10.04
C LYS A 19 -11.62 20.96 -10.50
N GLU A 20 -12.02 19.71 -10.35
CA GLU A 20 -13.35 19.21 -10.62
C GLU A 20 -13.82 18.37 -9.44
N LYS A 21 -15.14 18.31 -9.24
CA LYS A 21 -15.75 17.51 -8.15
C LYS A 21 -15.26 16.07 -8.21
N ASN A 22 -15.40 15.42 -9.37
CA ASN A 22 -15.02 14.02 -9.56
C ASN A 22 -13.54 13.76 -9.25
N LEU A 23 -12.67 14.71 -9.62
CA LEU A 23 -11.25 14.60 -9.35
C LEU A 23 -10.94 14.68 -7.85
N ALA A 24 -11.62 15.57 -7.12
CA ALA A 24 -11.46 15.67 -5.67
C ALA A 24 -11.89 14.38 -4.95
N PHE A 25 -13.02 13.77 -5.36
CA PHE A 25 -13.46 12.47 -4.83
C PHE A 25 -12.50 11.34 -5.18
N ALA A 26 -12.04 11.25 -6.44
CA ALA A 26 -11.08 10.23 -6.86
C ALA A 26 -9.77 10.32 -6.07
N ASN A 27 -9.27 11.55 -5.85
CA ASN A 27 -8.07 11.79 -5.05
C ASN A 27 -8.27 11.38 -3.59
N ALA A 28 -9.44 11.62 -2.99
CA ALA A 28 -9.74 11.16 -1.64
C ALA A 28 -9.75 9.63 -1.53
N LEU A 29 -10.43 8.95 -2.47
CA LEU A 29 -10.52 7.49 -2.48
C LEU A 29 -9.17 6.81 -2.69
N ASN A 30 -8.29 7.38 -3.51
CA ASN A 30 -6.93 6.86 -3.71
C ASN A 30 -6.10 6.83 -2.42
N GLN A 31 -6.38 7.72 -1.47
CA GLN A 31 -5.67 7.73 -0.18
C GLN A 31 -6.07 6.60 0.75
N ILE A 32 -7.22 5.94 0.53
CA ILE A 32 -7.68 4.80 1.32
C ILE A 32 -6.61 3.72 1.38
N HIS A 33 -6.06 3.34 0.22
CA HIS A 33 -5.06 2.29 0.12
C HIS A 33 -3.84 2.59 0.99
N ASN A 34 -3.30 3.80 0.89
CA ASN A 34 -2.15 4.24 1.66
C ASN A 34 -2.44 4.33 3.17
N ARG A 35 -3.67 4.70 3.56
CA ARG A 35 -4.08 4.78 4.96
C ARG A 35 -4.16 3.39 5.59
N VAL A 36 -4.75 2.44 4.88
CA VAL A 36 -4.92 1.05 5.33
C VAL A 36 -3.56 0.33 5.44
N LEU A 37 -2.65 0.56 4.49
CA LEU A 37 -1.31 -0.04 4.50
C LEU A 37 -0.44 0.40 5.70
N LYS A 38 -0.64 1.61 6.22
CA LYS A 38 0.18 2.15 7.32
C LYS A 38 -0.10 1.50 8.67
N GLU A 39 -1.24 0.82 8.82
CA GLU A 39 -1.68 0.35 10.13
C GLU A 39 -1.14 -1.04 10.50
N LYS A 40 -0.64 -1.86 9.55
CA LYS A 40 -0.24 -3.26 9.80
C LYS A 40 0.83 -3.79 8.85
N ASP A 41 1.67 -4.69 9.38
CA ASP A 41 2.64 -5.51 8.63
C ASP A 41 2.01 -6.76 7.98
N ASP A 42 0.71 -6.98 8.21
CA ASP A 42 -0.07 -8.09 7.64
C ASP A 42 -0.25 -7.94 6.11
N VAL A 43 -0.34 -9.06 5.39
CA VAL A 43 -0.59 -9.04 3.95
C VAL A 43 -2.07 -8.73 3.68
N ILE A 44 -2.34 -7.55 3.10
CA ILE A 44 -3.68 -7.14 2.69
C ILE A 44 -4.04 -7.78 1.35
N VAL A 45 -5.12 -8.56 1.32
CA VAL A 45 -5.61 -9.25 0.12
C VAL A 45 -6.64 -8.40 -0.62
N ARG A 46 -7.53 -7.75 0.14
CA ARG A 46 -8.64 -6.98 -0.42
C ARG A 46 -9.01 -5.85 0.52
N ILE A 47 -9.28 -4.69 -0.07
CA ILE A 47 -9.90 -3.54 0.59
C ILE A 47 -11.21 -3.27 -0.14
N GLU A 48 -12.31 -3.26 0.58
CA GLU A 48 -13.64 -3.03 0.03
C GLU A 48 -14.31 -1.86 0.77
N PRO A 49 -14.59 -0.73 0.09
CA PRO A 49 -15.38 0.32 0.68
C PRO A 49 -16.84 -0.12 0.78
N LEU A 50 -17.40 -0.11 1.99
CA LEU A 50 -18.78 -0.49 2.27
C LEU A 50 -19.72 0.71 2.27
N ASP A 51 -19.27 1.83 2.84
CA ASP A 51 -20.05 3.07 2.97
C ASP A 51 -19.15 4.29 2.91
N ILE A 52 -19.68 5.40 2.38
CA ILE A 52 -18.96 6.68 2.25
C ILE A 52 -19.87 7.80 2.76
N GLN A 53 -19.38 8.53 3.76
CA GLN A 53 -20.05 9.70 4.32
C GLN A 53 -19.23 10.96 4.03
N ILE A 54 -19.92 12.01 3.58
CA ILE A 54 -19.27 13.29 3.31
C ILE A 54 -19.29 14.10 4.60
N VAL A 55 -18.11 14.34 5.16
CA VAL A 55 -17.94 15.18 6.35
C VAL A 55 -17.88 16.66 5.95
N LYS A 56 -17.15 16.96 4.87
CA LYS A 56 -16.99 18.33 4.38
C LYS A 56 -16.86 18.36 2.85
N ALA A 57 -17.45 19.37 2.23
CA ALA A 57 -17.31 19.64 0.81
C ALA A 57 -17.25 21.15 0.58
N ASP A 58 -16.03 21.68 0.40
CA ASP A 58 -15.77 23.08 0.13
C ASP A 58 -15.55 23.30 -1.37
N GLN A 59 -16.07 24.41 -1.88
CA GLN A 59 -15.80 24.89 -3.23
C GLN A 59 -15.27 26.33 -3.14
N GLU A 60 -14.04 26.53 -3.62
CA GLU A 60 -13.43 27.85 -3.74
C GLU A 60 -13.44 28.24 -5.21
N THR A 61 -14.04 29.39 -5.53
CA THR A 61 -14.10 29.89 -6.91
C THR A 61 -13.36 31.21 -7.00
N TYR A 62 -12.41 31.31 -7.93
CA TYR A 62 -11.63 32.52 -8.15
C TYR A 62 -11.54 32.85 -9.63
N THR A 63 -11.48 34.14 -9.91
CA THR A 63 -11.35 34.64 -11.28
C THR A 63 -9.92 35.07 -11.49
N GLU A 64 -9.16 34.29 -12.25
CA GLU A 64 -7.85 34.70 -12.71
C GLU A 64 -8.01 35.73 -13.82
N ARG A 65 -7.39 36.90 -13.66
CA ARG A 65 -7.34 37.93 -14.69
C ARG A 65 -6.01 37.82 -15.41
N PHE A 66 -5.99 37.11 -16.54
CA PHE A 66 -4.80 37.05 -17.38
C PHE A 66 -4.71 38.32 -18.25
N LEU A 67 -3.52 38.93 -18.31
CA LEU A 67 -3.20 40.14 -19.06
C LEU A 67 -4.21 41.29 -18.87
N PHE A 68 -4.14 41.95 -17.72
CA PHE A 68 -4.80 43.20 -17.33
C PHE A 68 -6.35 43.17 -17.28
N PHE A 69 -7.07 42.86 -18.36
CA PHE A 69 -8.55 42.80 -18.37
C PHE A 69 -9.13 41.87 -19.45
N PHE A 70 -8.29 41.21 -20.25
CA PHE A 70 -8.74 40.72 -21.56
C PHE A 70 -9.27 39.29 -21.56
N LEU A 71 -8.94 38.45 -20.57
CA LEU A 71 -9.39 37.05 -20.52
C LEU A 71 -9.63 36.59 -19.08
N PRO A 72 -10.76 36.96 -18.44
CA PRO A 72 -11.09 36.41 -17.13
C PRO A 72 -11.36 34.91 -17.26
N ARG A 73 -10.54 34.09 -16.59
CA ARG A 73 -10.75 32.65 -16.47
C ARG A 73 -11.26 32.33 -15.08
N ILE A 74 -12.47 31.79 -15.00
CA ILE A 74 -13.03 31.29 -13.74
C ILE A 74 -12.42 29.92 -13.48
N ARG A 75 -11.86 29.76 -12.28
CA ARG A 75 -11.40 28.47 -11.77
C ARG A 75 -12.17 28.13 -10.51
N ALA A 76 -12.38 26.84 -10.33
CA ALA A 76 -12.94 26.28 -9.11
C ALA A 76 -11.95 25.25 -8.58
N ASP A 77 -11.67 25.33 -7.30
CA ASP A 77 -10.96 24.32 -6.54
C ASP A 77 -11.95 23.68 -5.56
N TYR A 78 -11.99 22.36 -5.55
CA TYR A 78 -12.87 21.55 -4.72
C TYR A 78 -12.03 20.84 -3.68
N ARG A 79 -12.50 20.84 -2.43
CA ARG A 79 -11.94 20.06 -1.33
C ARG A 79 -13.04 19.26 -0.68
N VAL A 80 -12.79 17.96 -0.52
CA VAL A 80 -13.71 17.04 0.14
C VAL A 80 -13.02 16.30 1.28
N VAL A 81 -13.75 16.08 2.36
CA VAL A 81 -13.36 15.21 3.48
C VAL A 81 -14.43 14.14 3.61
N LEU A 82 -14.02 12.88 3.56
CA LEU A 82 -14.88 11.71 3.54
C LEU A 82 -14.53 10.78 4.69
N ASP A 83 -15.53 10.29 5.39
CA ASP A 83 -15.41 9.15 6.28
C ASP A 83 -15.85 7.91 5.51
N VAL A 84 -14.93 6.96 5.35
CA VAL A 84 -15.15 5.76 4.55
C VAL A 84 -15.09 4.54 5.46
N THR A 85 -16.17 3.77 5.48
CA THR A 85 -16.19 2.47 6.14
C THR A 85 -15.62 1.44 5.18
N VAL A 86 -14.49 0.82 5.55
CA VAL A 86 -13.83 -0.20 4.74
C VAL A 86 -13.85 -1.56 5.44
N GLU A 87 -14.06 -2.61 4.66
CA GLU A 87 -13.78 -3.99 5.05
C GLU A 87 -12.42 -4.39 4.44
N ILE A 88 -11.52 -4.86 5.29
CA ILE A 88 -10.18 -5.28 4.92
C ILE A 88 -10.09 -6.78 5.15
N THR A 89 -9.66 -7.51 4.13
CA THR A 89 -9.32 -8.92 4.24
C THR A 89 -7.80 -9.05 4.33
N LEU A 90 -7.32 -9.61 5.43
CA LEU A 90 -5.89 -9.80 5.73
C LEU A 90 -5.55 -11.28 5.81
N ILE A 91 -4.29 -11.61 5.55
CA ILE A 91 -3.68 -12.90 5.92
C ILE A 91 -2.76 -12.62 7.11
N GLU A 92 -3.01 -13.30 8.22
CA GLU A 92 -2.18 -13.19 9.42
C GLU A 92 -0.91 -14.02 9.22
N MET A 93 0.21 -13.34 8.97
CA MET A 93 1.48 -13.98 8.61
C MET A 93 2.03 -14.85 9.75
N ASP A 94 1.72 -14.50 11.00
CA ASP A 94 2.14 -15.26 12.19
C ASP A 94 1.56 -16.67 12.24
N THR A 95 0.43 -16.90 11.55
CA THR A 95 -0.22 -18.23 11.49
C THR A 95 0.35 -19.12 10.39
N VAL A 96 1.16 -18.56 9.48
CA VAL A 96 1.69 -19.30 8.33
C VAL A 96 2.97 -20.03 8.72
N ALA A 97 2.89 -21.35 8.91
CA ALA A 97 4.04 -22.18 9.20
C ALA A 97 4.90 -22.41 7.94
N PHE A 98 6.03 -21.71 7.84
CA PHE A 98 7.02 -21.93 6.77
C PHE A 98 7.89 -23.14 7.10
N ILE A 99 8.03 -24.05 6.12
CA ILE A 99 8.95 -25.19 6.23
C ILE A 99 10.32 -24.75 5.70
N GLU A 100 11.30 -24.62 6.59
CA GLU A 100 12.67 -24.27 6.22
C GLU A 100 13.32 -25.43 5.43
N LYS A 101 13.69 -25.17 4.17
CA LYS A 101 14.53 -26.07 3.38
C LYS A 101 15.86 -25.40 3.12
N LYS A 102 16.92 -25.89 3.76
CA LYS A 102 18.29 -25.48 3.45
C LYS A 102 18.71 -26.12 2.14
N VAL A 103 18.84 -25.31 1.10
CA VAL A 103 19.38 -25.71 -0.20
C VAL A 103 20.77 -25.12 -0.34
N THR A 104 21.73 -25.91 -0.86
CA THR A 104 23.06 -25.43 -1.21
C THR A 104 22.96 -24.34 -2.27
N ASP A 105 23.74 -23.26 -2.13
CA ASP A 105 23.72 -22.12 -3.05
C ASP A 105 23.80 -22.57 -4.52
N PRO A 106 22.74 -22.39 -5.33
CA PRO A 106 22.74 -22.80 -6.73
C PRO A 106 23.66 -21.94 -7.60
N ASN A 107 24.07 -20.76 -7.11
CA ASN A 107 25.01 -19.84 -7.76
C ASN A 107 26.39 -19.82 -7.07
N GLY A 108 26.61 -20.69 -6.08
CA GLY A 108 27.86 -20.77 -5.36
C GLY A 108 28.99 -21.17 -6.30
N LEU A 109 30.02 -20.33 -6.44
CA LEU A 109 31.24 -20.75 -7.13
C LEU A 109 31.83 -21.95 -6.39
N PRO A 110 32.15 -23.07 -7.07
CA PRO A 110 32.81 -24.19 -6.43
C PRO A 110 34.21 -23.73 -6.00
N LEU A 111 34.37 -23.42 -4.72
CA LEU A 111 35.67 -23.01 -4.19
C LEU A 111 36.63 -24.21 -4.19
N PRO A 112 37.80 -24.11 -4.85
CA PRO A 112 38.77 -25.21 -4.92
C PRO A 112 39.66 -25.20 -3.66
N PHE A 113 39.08 -25.21 -2.46
CA PHE A 113 39.88 -25.29 -1.24
C PHE A 113 40.05 -26.76 -0.81
N GLY A 114 41.07 -27.37 -1.40
CA GLY A 114 42.02 -28.25 -0.72
C GLY A 114 41.49 -29.55 -0.10
N LYS A 115 41.32 -30.59 -0.92
CA LYS A 115 41.49 -31.98 -0.44
C LYS A 115 42.95 -32.17 -0.04
N ARG A 116 43.33 -31.81 1.20
CA ARG A 116 44.62 -32.23 1.76
C ARG A 116 44.59 -33.76 1.90
N LYS A 117 45.21 -34.43 0.93
CA LYS A 117 45.57 -35.85 0.98
C LYS A 117 46.37 -36.06 2.27
N ARG A 118 45.82 -36.76 3.25
CA ARG A 118 46.59 -37.26 4.40
C ARG A 118 47.66 -38.19 3.83
N ILE A 119 48.91 -37.71 3.80
CA ILE A 119 50.07 -38.57 3.58
C ILE A 119 50.16 -39.45 4.84
N GLN A 120 49.84 -40.73 4.70
CA GLN A 120 50.18 -41.73 5.70
C GLN A 120 51.70 -41.79 5.77
N LYS A 121 52.23 -41.42 6.94
CA LYS A 121 53.64 -41.60 7.26
C LYS A 121 53.75 -43.02 7.83
N GLU A 122 54.30 -43.94 7.03
CA GLU A 122 54.76 -45.24 7.51
C GLU A 122 55.80 -45.02 8.62
N ALA A 123 55.62 -45.73 9.73
CA ALA A 123 56.62 -45.90 10.77
C ALA A 123 56.40 -47.26 11.44
N ASN A 124 57.00 -48.28 10.84
CA ASN A 124 57.91 -49.30 11.40
C ASN A 124 57.76 -50.64 10.70
#